data_AF-X6FXD4-F1
#
_entry.id   AF-X6FXD4-F1
#
_cell.length_a   1.000
_cell.length_b   1.000
_cell.length_c   1.000
_cell.angle_alpha   90.00
_cell.angle_beta   90.00
_cell.angle_gamma   90.00
#
_symmetry.space_group_name_H-M   'P 1'
#
loop_
_entity.id
_entity.type
_entity.pdbx_description
1 polymer ?
#
loop_
_entity_poly.entity_id
_entity_poly.type
_entity_poly.pdbx_seq_one_letter_code
_entity_poly.pdbx_strand_id
1 'polypeptide(L)'
;MDTKSLLAALKATKFKKDQRQEWERRIQETFEAQRELIFVMLHGIYCDPASGEEARLNAIATCESFSNDLSPRTRSALVDRHQDYKAKGDEARQKASLQFFETLGQLSLLSEAEVHSIFTSGSRKLLSVHNG
;
A
#
# COMPACT_ATOMS: atom_id res chain seq x y z
N MET A 1 13.50 -7.44 -12.96
CA MET A 1 14.51 -7.59 -11.88
C MET A 1 14.18 -8.82 -11.02
N ASP A 2 15.06 -9.26 -10.10
CA ASP A 2 14.78 -10.38 -9.19
C ASP A 2 13.91 -9.94 -8.00
N THR A 3 12.69 -10.47 -7.92
CA THR A 3 11.72 -10.18 -6.85
C THR A 3 12.11 -10.80 -5.51
N LYS A 4 12.89 -11.90 -5.50
CA LYS A 4 13.39 -12.51 -4.26
C LYS A 4 14.40 -11.60 -3.58
N SER A 5 15.31 -11.01 -4.37
CA SER A 5 16.25 -10.01 -3.87
C SER A 5 15.55 -8.78 -3.29
N LEU A 6 14.47 -8.29 -3.92
CA LEU A 6 13.67 -7.20 -3.35
C LEU A 6 12.99 -7.63 -2.04
N LEU A 7 12.39 -8.82 -2.01
CA LEU A 7 11.73 -9.33 -0.80
C LEU A 7 12.71 -9.45 0.38
N ALA A 8 13.91 -9.95 0.13
CA ALA A 8 14.96 -10.04 1.14
C ALA A 8 15.38 -8.65 1.63
N ALA A 9 15.54 -7.69 0.71
CA ALA A 9 15.91 -6.32 1.05
C ALA A 9 14.83 -5.61 1.88
N LEU A 10 13.55 -5.74 1.50
CA LEU A 10 12.42 -5.16 2.24
C LEU A 10 12.42 -5.61 3.70
N LYS A 11 12.74 -6.89 3.95
CA LYS A 11 12.72 -7.50 5.29
C LYS A 11 13.96 -7.24 6.14
N ALA A 12 15.05 -6.72 5.56
CA ALA A 12 16.33 -6.64 6.24
C ALA A 12 16.35 -5.51 7.29
N THR A 13 16.32 -4.26 6.83
CA THR A 13 16.33 -3.05 7.67
C THR A 13 15.60 -1.94 6.94
N LYS A 14 15.25 -0.86 7.63
CA LYS A 14 14.77 0.37 6.99
C LYS A 14 15.68 0.77 5.82
N PHE A 15 15.10 1.06 4.67
CA PHE A 15 15.86 1.56 3.54
C PHE A 15 16.44 2.93 3.85
N LYS A 16 17.75 3.07 3.58
CA LYS A 16 18.36 4.38 3.38
C LYS A 16 17.86 4.97 2.06
N LYS A 17 17.95 6.30 1.92
CA LYS A 17 17.51 7.02 0.72
C LYS A 17 18.07 6.41 -0.57
N ASP A 18 19.38 6.18 -0.63
CA ASP A 18 20.05 5.66 -1.83
C ASP A 18 19.62 4.22 -2.15
N GLN A 19 19.42 3.39 -1.12
CA GLN A 19 18.91 2.03 -1.29
C GLN A 19 17.48 2.02 -1.85
N ARG A 20 16.63 2.91 -1.33
CA ARG A 20 15.26 3.05 -1.83
C ARG A 20 15.27 3.52 -3.29
N GLN A 21 16.06 4.53 -3.63
CA GLN A 21 16.19 5.05 -4.99
C GLN A 21 16.68 3.98 -5.98
N GLU A 22 17.62 3.13 -5.58
CA GLU A 22 18.07 2.04 -6.43
C GLU A 22 16.95 1.00 -6.66
N TRP A 23 16.16 0.67 -5.64
CA TRP A 23 15.01 -0.22 -5.81
C TRP A 23 13.92 0.41 -6.67
N GLU A 24 13.62 1.69 -6.49
CA GLU A 24 12.69 2.45 -7.32
C GLU A 24 13.14 2.41 -8.79
N ARG A 25 14.41 2.74 -9.08
CA ARG A 25 14.98 2.66 -10.44
C ARG A 25 14.81 1.27 -11.05
N ARG A 26 15.16 0.22 -10.29
CA ARG A 26 15.03 -1.18 -10.75
C ARG A 26 13.59 -1.60 -11.01
N ILE A 27 12.62 -1.09 -10.25
CA ILE A 27 11.19 -1.33 -10.47
C ILE A 27 10.71 -0.59 -11.72
N GLN A 28 11.14 0.66 -11.91
CA GLN A 28 10.79 1.45 -13.09
C GLN A 28 11.28 0.80 -14.39
N GLU A 29 12.44 0.15 -14.36
CA GLU A 29 13.02 -0.57 -15.50
C GLU A 29 12.38 -1.95 -15.77
N THR A 30 11.43 -2.39 -14.95
CA THR A 30 10.69 -3.64 -15.23
C THR A 30 9.58 -3.44 -16.26
N PHE A 31 9.25 -4.52 -16.99
CA PHE A 31 8.08 -4.56 -17.84
C PHE A 31 6.80 -4.39 -17.01
N GLU A 32 5.76 -3.79 -17.61
CA GLU A 32 4.52 -3.43 -16.90
C GLU A 32 3.88 -4.60 -16.14
N ALA A 33 3.78 -5.78 -16.75
CA ALA A 33 3.21 -6.96 -16.09
C ALA A 33 4.02 -7.41 -14.87
N GLN A 34 5.36 -7.28 -14.91
CA GLN A 34 6.19 -7.57 -13.75
C GLN A 34 6.01 -6.50 -12.66
N ARG A 35 5.92 -5.24 -13.06
CA ARG A 35 5.72 -4.11 -12.14
C ARG A 35 4.38 -4.22 -11.39
N GLU A 36 3.32 -4.61 -12.08
CA GLU A 36 2.03 -4.92 -11.47
C GLU A 36 2.16 -5.96 -10.34
N LEU A 37 2.81 -7.09 -10.63
CA LEU A 37 3.05 -8.15 -9.63
C LEU A 37 3.86 -7.65 -8.43
N ILE A 38 4.84 -6.77 -8.68
CA ILE A 38 5.64 -6.15 -7.61
C ILE A 38 4.75 -5.28 -6.72
N PHE A 39 3.88 -4.43 -7.29
CA PHE A 39 3.00 -3.58 -6.48
C PHE A 39 1.98 -4.38 -5.68
N VAL A 40 1.42 -5.45 -6.25
CA VAL A 40 0.54 -6.37 -5.51
C VAL A 40 1.30 -7.05 -4.35
N MET A 41 2.56 -7.44 -4.56
CA MET A 41 3.41 -7.99 -3.51
C MET A 41 3.70 -6.96 -2.40
N LEU A 42 4.06 -5.72 -2.76
CA LEU A 42 4.33 -4.65 -1.80
C LEU A 42 3.09 -4.31 -0.96
N HIS A 43 1.92 -4.22 -1.60
CA HIS A 43 0.63 -4.06 -0.91
C HIS A 43 0.36 -5.20 0.06
N GLY A 44 0.58 -6.46 -0.38
CA GLY A 44 0.45 -7.63 0.48
C GLY A 44 1.35 -7.60 1.70
N ILE A 45 2.63 -7.24 1.53
CA ILE A 45 3.59 -7.09 2.65
C ILE A 45 3.14 -6.00 3.62
N TYR A 46 2.72 -4.85 3.10
CA TYR A 46 2.25 -3.75 3.94
C TYR A 46 1.00 -4.12 4.75
N CYS A 47 0.05 -4.82 4.12
CA CYS A 47 -1.21 -5.18 4.77
C CYS A 47 -1.06 -6.33 5.76
N ASP A 48 -0.03 -7.17 5.62
CA ASP A 48 0.11 -8.39 6.42
C ASP A 48 0.55 -8.10 7.87
N PRO A 49 -0.28 -8.44 8.89
CA PRO A 49 0.07 -8.19 10.29
C PRO A 49 1.25 -9.03 10.78
N ALA A 50 1.57 -10.14 10.09
CA ALA A 50 2.75 -10.96 10.39
C ALA A 50 4.04 -10.40 9.78
N SER A 51 3.96 -9.41 8.89
CA SER A 51 5.13 -8.75 8.32
C SER A 51 5.74 -7.77 9.31
N GLY A 52 7.06 -7.86 9.49
CA GLY A 52 7.79 -6.96 10.40
C GLY A 52 7.67 -5.50 9.98
N GLU A 53 7.71 -4.60 10.97
CA GLU A 53 7.49 -3.16 10.78
C GLU A 53 8.35 -2.57 9.65
N GLU A 54 9.63 -2.91 9.61
CA GLU A 54 10.56 -2.44 8.57
C GLU A 54 10.14 -2.86 7.17
N ALA A 55 9.63 -4.09 7.00
CA ALA A 55 9.14 -4.57 5.71
C ALA A 55 7.91 -3.79 5.24
N ARG A 56 6.99 -3.47 6.16
CA ARG A 56 5.81 -2.68 5.85
C ARG A 56 6.19 -1.24 5.49
N LEU A 57 7.04 -0.60 6.29
CA LEU A 57 7.52 0.77 6.04
C LEU A 57 8.27 0.87 4.71
N ASN A 58 9.14 -0.09 4.41
CA ASN A 58 9.85 -0.13 3.14
C ASN A 58 8.88 -0.36 1.96
N ALA A 59 7.86 -1.20 2.14
CA ALA A 59 6.90 -1.49 1.09
C ALA A 59 6.07 -0.25 0.70
N ILE A 60 5.50 0.47 1.68
CA ILE A 60 4.73 1.69 1.39
C ILE A 60 5.62 2.80 0.84
N ALA A 61 6.81 3.03 1.42
CA ALA A 61 7.72 4.07 0.96
C ALA A 61 8.21 3.83 -0.48
N THR A 62 8.32 2.56 -0.90
CA THR A 62 8.65 2.23 -2.29
C THR A 62 7.46 2.53 -3.22
N CYS A 63 6.22 2.24 -2.80
CA CYS A 63 5.02 2.52 -3.59
C CYS A 63 4.71 4.03 -3.74
N GLU A 64 4.99 4.85 -2.72
CA GLU A 64 4.74 6.30 -2.74
C GLU A 64 5.37 6.99 -3.95
N SER A 65 6.59 6.60 -4.30
CA SER A 65 7.35 7.13 -5.45
C SER A 65 6.70 6.84 -6.82
N PHE A 66 5.70 5.95 -6.87
CA PHE A 66 4.96 5.59 -8.09
C PHE A 66 3.47 5.91 -8.03
N SER A 67 3.00 6.61 -6.99
CA SER A 67 1.57 6.89 -6.77
C SER A 67 0.85 7.45 -8.02
N ASN A 68 1.51 8.36 -8.75
CA ASN A 68 0.99 8.95 -9.98
C ASN A 68 1.21 8.11 -11.25
N ASP A 69 2.10 7.12 -11.19
CA ASP A 69 2.55 6.30 -12.33
C ASP A 69 1.98 4.88 -12.31
N LEU A 70 1.12 4.55 -11.34
CA LEU A 70 0.42 3.27 -11.32
C LEU A 70 -0.40 3.11 -12.59
N SER A 71 -0.27 1.97 -13.28
CA SER A 71 -1.09 1.71 -14.46
C SER A 71 -2.54 1.43 -14.07
N PRO A 72 -3.52 1.60 -14.98
CA PRO A 72 -4.91 1.24 -14.72
C PRO A 72 -5.06 -0.22 -14.25
N ARG A 73 -4.27 -1.13 -14.82
CA ARG A 73 -4.25 -2.54 -14.42
C ARG A 73 -3.76 -2.73 -12.99
N THR A 74 -2.68 -2.04 -12.62
CA THR A 74 -2.15 -2.08 -11.24
C THR A 74 -3.16 -1.54 -10.24
N ARG A 75 -3.83 -0.42 -10.56
CA ARG A 75 -4.90 0.13 -9.71
C ARG A 75 -6.03 -0.87 -9.52
N SER A 76 -6.51 -1.51 -10.59
CA SER A 76 -7.55 -2.55 -10.50
C SER A 76 -7.11 -3.70 -9.60
N ALA A 77 -5.91 -4.24 -9.80
CA ALA A 77 -5.40 -5.36 -9.01
C ALA A 77 -5.30 -5.03 -7.51
N LEU A 78 -4.92 -3.79 -7.15
CA LEU A 78 -4.89 -3.34 -5.75
C LEU A 78 -6.29 -3.20 -5.15
N VAL A 79 -7.25 -2.69 -5.92
CA VAL A 79 -8.66 -2.59 -5.49
C VAL A 79 -9.26 -3.98 -5.30
N ASP A 80 -9.04 -4.89 -6.25
CA ASP A 80 -9.51 -6.28 -6.15
C ASP A 80 -8.97 -6.95 -4.87
N ARG A 81 -7.68 -6.74 -4.57
CA ARG A 81 -7.04 -7.25 -3.35
C ARG A 81 -7.66 -6.67 -2.08
N HIS A 82 -8.04 -5.40 -2.09
CA HIS A 82 -8.74 -4.74 -0.97
C HIS A 82 -10.12 -5.34 -0.74
N GLN A 83 -10.91 -5.50 -1.82
CA GLN A 83 -12.24 -6.08 -1.74
C GLN A 83 -12.18 -7.55 -1.30
N ASP A 84 -11.14 -8.28 -1.69
CA ASP A 84 -10.88 -9.64 -1.19
C ASP A 84 -10.73 -9.72 0.33
N TYR A 85 -10.01 -8.76 0.95
CA TYR A 85 -9.89 -8.72 2.42
C TYR A 85 -11.25 -8.48 3.07
N LYS A 86 -12.02 -7.54 2.54
CA LYS A 86 -13.38 -7.23 3.00
C LYS A 86 -14.32 -8.43 2.88
N ALA A 87 -14.32 -9.10 1.72
CA ALA A 87 -15.16 -10.27 1.46
C ALA A 87 -14.84 -11.45 2.39
N LYS A 88 -13.58 -11.55 2.84
CA LYS A 88 -13.11 -12.58 3.80
C LYS A 88 -13.31 -12.17 5.26
N GLY A 89 -13.74 -10.95 5.55
CA GLY A 89 -13.82 -10.42 6.92
C GLY A 89 -12.45 -10.19 7.56
N ASP A 90 -11.38 -10.04 6.77
CA ASP A 90 -10.02 -9.75 7.26
C ASP A 90 -9.88 -8.25 7.56
N GLU A 91 -10.53 -7.81 8.65
CA GLU A 91 -10.60 -6.40 9.04
C GLU A 91 -9.22 -5.77 9.25
N ALA A 92 -8.24 -6.55 9.75
CA ALA A 92 -6.88 -6.07 9.99
C ALA A 92 -6.21 -5.69 8.66
N ARG A 93 -6.23 -6.60 7.67
CA ARG A 93 -5.66 -6.31 6.34
C ARG A 93 -6.48 -5.29 5.57
N GLN A 94 -7.81 -5.29 5.73
CA GLN A 94 -8.67 -4.29 5.11
C GLN A 94 -8.33 -2.89 5.62
N LYS A 95 -8.19 -2.71 6.94
CA LYS A 95 -7.82 -1.44 7.56
C LYS A 95 -6.41 -0.98 7.13
N ALA A 96 -5.44 -1.89 7.12
CA ALA A 96 -4.12 -1.58 6.61
C ALA A 96 -4.19 -1.18 5.12
N SER A 97 -4.93 -1.91 4.30
CA SER A 97 -5.12 -1.55 2.89
C SER A 97 -5.78 -0.19 2.72
N LEU A 98 -6.71 0.21 3.59
CA LEU A 98 -7.30 1.55 3.57
C LEU A 98 -6.23 2.62 3.79
N GLN A 99 -5.38 2.44 4.80
CA GLN A 99 -4.25 3.32 5.09
C GLN A 99 -3.25 3.37 3.93
N PHE A 100 -3.02 2.24 3.24
CA PHE A 100 -2.19 2.21 2.04
C PHE A 100 -2.72 3.16 0.96
N PHE A 101 -4.02 3.08 0.63
CA PHE A 101 -4.63 3.97 -0.37
C PHE A 101 -4.64 5.43 0.09
N GLU A 102 -4.85 5.69 1.38
CA GLU A 102 -4.76 7.04 1.98
C GLU A 102 -3.36 7.62 1.82
N THR A 103 -2.32 6.87 2.19
CA THR A 103 -0.92 7.29 2.08
C THR A 103 -0.51 7.56 0.63
N LEU A 104 -1.02 6.79 -0.33
CA LEU A 104 -0.77 7.03 -1.75
C LEU A 104 -1.61 8.18 -2.36
N GLY A 105 -2.56 8.75 -1.61
CA GLY A 105 -3.51 9.74 -2.14
C GLY A 105 -4.51 9.15 -3.15
N GLN A 106 -4.77 7.85 -3.07
CA GLN A 106 -5.56 7.07 -4.02
C GLN A 106 -6.89 6.57 -3.43
N LEU A 107 -7.41 7.20 -2.37
CA LEU A 107 -8.69 6.81 -1.75
C LEU A 107 -9.88 6.87 -2.72
N SER A 108 -9.83 7.74 -3.73
CA SER A 108 -10.85 7.85 -4.77
C SER A 108 -10.99 6.61 -5.65
N LEU A 109 -10.04 5.67 -5.58
CA LEU A 109 -10.14 4.37 -6.25
C LEU A 109 -11.06 3.40 -5.51
N LEU A 110 -11.37 3.67 -4.24
CA LEU A 110 -12.28 2.87 -3.43
C LEU A 110 -13.72 3.36 -3.60
N SER A 111 -14.69 2.56 -3.14
CA SER A 111 -16.10 2.92 -3.30
C SER A 111 -16.45 4.22 -2.54
N GLU A 112 -17.40 5.01 -3.06
CA GLU A 112 -17.87 6.23 -2.38
C GLU A 112 -18.33 5.96 -0.95
N ALA A 113 -18.93 4.80 -0.70
CA ALA A 113 -19.34 4.37 0.64
C ALA A 113 -18.13 4.23 1.59
N GLU A 114 -17.00 3.70 1.11
CA GLU A 114 -15.77 3.55 1.90
C GLU A 114 -15.13 4.91 2.16
N VAL A 115 -15.05 5.75 1.12
CA VAL A 115 -14.55 7.14 1.25
C VAL A 115 -15.40 7.93 2.25
N HIS A 116 -16.72 7.86 2.15
CA HIS A 116 -17.64 8.56 3.05
C HIS A 116 -17.50 8.08 4.52
N SER A 117 -17.27 6.79 4.73
CA SER A 117 -17.05 6.22 6.07
C SER A 117 -15.76 6.77 6.73
N ILE A 118 -14.72 7.02 5.94
CA ILE A 118 -13.46 7.63 6.40
C ILE A 118 -13.71 9.06 6.85
N PHE A 119 -14.29 9.90 5.99
CA PHE A 119 -14.60 11.29 6.33
C PHE A 119 -15.47 11.38 7.59
N THR A 120 -16.51 10.54 7.68
CA THR A 120 -17.39 10.51 8.84
C THR A 120 -16.67 10.09 10.12
N SER A 121 -15.82 9.07 10.05
CA SER A 121 -15.05 8.59 11.21
C SER A 121 -13.96 9.57 11.65
N GLY A 122 -13.27 10.21 10.69
CA GLY A 122 -12.31 11.28 10.94
C GLY A 122 -12.95 12.48 11.63
N SER A 123 -14.09 12.96 11.11
CA SER A 123 -14.85 14.05 11.71
C SER A 123 -15.32 13.72 13.13
N ARG A 124 -15.80 12.50 13.39
CA ARG A 124 -16.15 12.08 14.76
C ARG A 124 -14.94 12.06 15.70
N LYS A 125 -13.78 11.60 15.22
CA LYS A 125 -12.55 11.57 16.02
C LYS A 125 -12.11 12.97 16.41
N LEU A 126 -12.15 13.92 15.48
CA LEU A 126 -11.86 15.32 15.76
C LEU A 126 -12.85 15.92 16.77
N LEU A 127 -14.15 15.64 16.61
CA LEU A 127 -15.18 16.11 17.53
C LEU A 127 -15.00 15.54 18.95
N SER A 128 -14.61 14.26 19.04
CA SER A 128 -14.37 13.58 20.32
C SER A 128 -13.13 14.10 21.05
N VAL A 129 -12.12 14.59 20.33
CA VAL A 129 -10.92 15.22 20.92
C VAL A 129 -11.23 16.66 21.35
N HIS A 130 -12.11 17.34 20.64
CA HIS A 130 -12.54 18.70 20.98
C HIS A 130 -13.51 18.74 22.17
N ASN A 131 -14.37 17.72 22.31
CA ASN A 131 -15.39 17.63 23.37
C ASN A 131 -14.97 16.75 24.55
N GLY A 132 -13.69 16.36 24.63
CA GLY A 132 -13.10 15.54 25.69
C GLY A 132 -12.14 16.32 26.56
#